data_AF-A0AAD4EKC4-F1
#
_entry.id   AF-A0AAD4EKC4-F1
#
_cell.length_a   1.000
_cell.length_b   1.000
_cell.length_c   1.000
_cell.angle_alpha   90.00
_cell.angle_beta   90.00
_cell.angle_gamma   90.00
#
_symmetry.space_group_name_H-M   'P 1'
#
loop_
_entity.id
_entity.type
_entity.pdbx_description
1 polymer ?
#
loop_
_entity_poly.entity_id
_entity_poly.type
_entity_poly.pdbx_seq_one_letter_code
_entity_poly.pdbx_strand_id
1 'polypeptide(L)'
;MSHIFAALNESMRVLRFCRNDRVPIISRLPDEILLTIFKHLEEEKRLNGYDSHDNESASDVPGGVPACLVVTHVCRHWRKVALECPTLWTFISSASLLWLDVMLERSQKAPLIVTYNPFSISLDNFLEKVLLHLPRIKYLELRAHSYNVGRVMNLLSSQPAPMLETFKFSVECNLLPTVSISNTIFQGQAPLLRHLDVDYCNPRWSSYIFCGLRALCVRKTSLPDILSVLRRTPVLEQFTLQLQLPESDQSTLIDRVPLARLKNIVLDGTSLQNAVSLFKRLALPVDVKIALQLSSIEGPSTFADLFSVMNKHPDGSGPVFRSLRAIKFKPWRFSVQFSTSMEINSDYSWNPQDDDIRLSIQFYYEDDEVQPNGLSATNIIFDICNIIAQRKRRTFFSGEFKYINVEGCSDFIEGLTAALRIEG
;
A
#
# COMPACT_ATOMS: atom_id res chain seq x y z
N MET A 1 49.84 -16.12 -5.69
CA MET A 1 48.96 -14.92 -5.68
C MET A 1 47.84 -14.99 -4.63
N SER A 2 47.11 -16.10 -4.46
CA SER A 2 46.01 -16.22 -3.46
C SER A 2 46.45 -16.01 -2.00
N HIS A 3 47.61 -16.53 -1.60
CA HIS A 3 48.14 -16.39 -0.23
C HIS A 3 48.48 -14.95 0.17
N ILE A 4 48.91 -14.12 -0.79
CA ILE A 4 49.27 -12.71 -0.54
C ILE A 4 48.00 -11.86 -0.36
N PHE A 5 46.96 -12.13 -1.16
CA PHE A 5 45.64 -11.50 -0.98
C PHE A 5 44.98 -11.90 0.34
N ALA A 6 45.12 -13.16 0.77
CA ALA A 6 44.62 -13.61 2.06
C ALA A 6 45.34 -12.92 3.24
N ALA A 7 46.67 -12.81 3.21
CA ALA A 7 47.45 -12.14 4.24
C ALA A 7 47.19 -10.62 4.31
N LEU A 8 46.98 -9.98 3.16
CA LEU A 8 46.64 -8.55 3.08
C LEU A 8 45.23 -8.28 3.63
N ASN A 9 44.25 -9.12 3.28
CA ASN A 9 42.90 -9.03 3.84
C ASN A 9 42.88 -9.24 5.35
N GLU A 10 43.70 -10.17 5.85
CA GLU A 10 43.82 -10.41 7.29
C GLU A 10 44.50 -9.24 8.00
N SER A 11 45.53 -8.65 7.41
CA SER A 11 46.19 -7.45 7.95
C SER A 11 45.25 -6.23 7.98
N MET A 12 44.46 -6.02 6.92
CA MET A 12 43.44 -4.97 6.88
C MET A 12 42.32 -5.21 7.91
N ARG A 13 41.91 -6.46 8.12
CA ARG A 13 40.96 -6.83 9.18
C ARG A 13 41.50 -6.49 10.57
N VAL A 14 42.77 -6.81 10.84
CA VAL A 14 43.43 -6.50 12.12
C VAL A 14 43.55 -4.99 12.35
N LEU A 15 43.90 -4.21 11.32
CA LEU A 15 44.00 -2.75 11.44
C LEU A 15 42.63 -2.08 11.65
N ARG A 16 41.59 -2.52 10.93
CA ARG A 16 40.20 -2.06 11.15
C ARG A 16 39.70 -2.45 12.55
N PHE A 17 40.05 -3.64 13.02
CA PHE A 17 39.78 -4.10 14.37
C PHE A 17 40.42 -3.17 15.42
N CYS A 18 41.73 -2.93 15.34
CA CYS A 18 42.44 -2.05 16.27
C CYS A 18 41.89 -0.62 16.25
N ARG A 19 41.46 -0.12 15.08
CA ARG A 19 40.85 1.21 14.96
C ARG A 19 39.50 1.27 15.66
N ASN A 20 38.61 0.30 15.43
CA ASN A 20 37.26 0.30 15.97
C ASN A 20 37.21 -0.02 17.47
N ASP A 21 38.16 -0.82 17.98
CA ASP A 21 38.33 -1.10 19.41
C ASP A 21 38.78 0.15 20.19
N ARG A 22 39.62 0.98 19.56
CA ARG A 22 40.18 2.21 20.14
C ARG A 22 39.26 3.44 20.05
N VAL A 23 38.10 3.37 19.42
CA VAL A 23 37.09 4.45 19.44
C VAL A 23 36.20 4.27 20.68
N PRO A 24 36.34 5.11 21.73
CA PRO A 24 35.74 4.87 23.05
C PRO A 24 34.21 4.85 23.06
N ILE A 25 33.59 5.47 22.05
CA ILE A 25 32.13 5.59 21.96
C ILE A 25 31.52 4.27 21.49
N ILE A 26 32.14 3.57 20.54
CA ILE A 26 31.55 2.39 19.88
C ILE A 26 31.75 1.11 20.71
N SER A 27 32.85 1.00 21.45
CA SER A 27 33.18 -0.15 22.29
C SER A 27 32.58 -0.12 23.70
N ARG A 28 31.90 0.97 24.08
CA ARG A 28 31.29 1.16 25.41
C ARG A 28 29.75 1.23 25.38
N LEU A 29 29.13 1.08 24.21
CA LEU A 29 27.68 1.03 24.13
C LEU A 29 27.17 -0.27 24.75
N PRO A 30 26.13 -0.23 25.59
CA PRO A 30 25.45 -1.44 26.04
C PRO A 30 24.85 -2.23 24.87
N ASP A 31 24.72 -3.55 25.06
CA ASP A 31 24.20 -4.46 24.05
C ASP A 31 22.80 -4.03 23.57
N GLU A 32 21.95 -3.49 24.45
CA GLU A 32 20.60 -3.03 24.12
C GLU A 32 20.61 -1.87 23.12
N ILE A 33 21.58 -0.96 23.26
CA ILE A 33 21.73 0.19 22.37
C ILE A 33 22.27 -0.29 21.02
N LEU A 34 23.22 -1.21 21.02
CA LEU A 34 23.72 -1.85 19.78
C LEU A 34 22.60 -2.56 19.03
N LEU A 35 21.74 -3.32 19.72
CA LEU A 35 20.60 -3.98 19.12
C LEU A 35 19.60 -2.99 18.52
N THR A 36 19.38 -1.85 19.17
CA THR A 36 18.54 -0.77 18.64
C THR A 36 19.14 -0.18 17.36
N ILE A 37 20.46 0.08 17.35
CA ILE A 37 21.18 0.53 16.16
C ILE A 37 21.06 -0.49 15.02
N PHE A 38 21.22 -1.78 15.31
CA PHE A 38 21.15 -2.82 14.29
C PHE A 38 19.77 -2.91 13.66
N LYS A 39 18.71 -2.78 14.47
CA LYS A 39 17.32 -2.74 13.97
C LYS A 39 17.07 -1.54 13.07
N HIS A 40 17.55 -0.36 13.44
CA HIS A 40 17.40 0.82 12.57
C HIS A 40 18.16 0.67 11.25
N LEU A 41 19.37 0.09 11.26
CA LEU A 41 20.11 -0.21 10.03
C LEU A 41 19.37 -1.22 9.13
N GLU A 42 18.71 -2.22 9.74
CA GLU A 42 17.89 -3.19 9.04
C GLU A 42 16.62 -2.53 8.46
N GLU A 43 15.93 -1.68 9.23
CA GLU A 43 14.77 -0.91 8.79
C GLU A 43 15.09 0.07 7.66
N GLU A 44 16.19 0.82 7.77
CA GLU A 44 16.66 1.75 6.76
C GLU A 44 16.97 1.02 5.45
N LYS A 45 17.71 -0.10 5.51
CA LYS A 45 17.97 -0.95 4.34
C LYS A 45 16.69 -1.54 3.77
N ARG A 46 15.73 -1.93 4.61
CA ARG A 46 14.42 -2.43 4.17
C ARG A 46 13.65 -1.36 3.42
N LEU A 47 13.66 -0.10 3.87
CA LEU A 47 12.96 1.01 3.22
C LEU A 47 13.64 1.44 1.92
N ASN A 48 14.98 1.55 1.92
CA ASN A 48 15.75 1.99 0.75
C ASN A 48 15.78 0.95 -0.38
N GLY A 49 15.54 -0.32 -0.08
CA GLY A 49 15.44 -1.40 -1.08
C GLY A 49 14.21 -1.34 -1.99
N TYR A 50 13.25 -0.45 -1.72
CA TYR A 50 12.03 -0.27 -2.53
C TYR A 50 12.09 0.92 -3.51
N ASP A 51 13.12 1.76 -3.46
CA ASP A 51 13.16 3.05 -4.19
C ASP A 51 13.86 2.99 -5.56
N SER A 52 14.23 1.80 -6.04
CA SER A 52 14.77 1.64 -7.39
C SER A 52 13.67 1.31 -8.39
N HIS A 53 12.75 2.25 -8.60
CA HIS A 53 12.13 2.41 -9.91
C HIS A 53 13.14 3.18 -10.78
N ASP A 54 13.37 2.67 -11.99
CA ASP A 54 14.11 3.32 -13.06
C ASP A 54 15.64 3.36 -12.93
N ASN A 55 16.30 2.27 -13.37
CA ASN A 55 17.47 2.34 -14.25
C ASN A 55 17.87 0.94 -14.73
N GLU A 56 17.43 0.59 -15.94
CA GLU A 56 17.70 -0.67 -16.66
C GLU A 56 19.15 -0.77 -17.20
N SER A 57 20.13 -0.15 -16.55
CA SER A 57 21.52 -0.21 -17.03
C SER A 57 22.55 0.01 -15.93
N ALA A 58 23.00 -1.09 -15.31
CA ALA A 58 24.40 -1.37 -14.99
C ALA A 58 24.54 -2.67 -14.16
N SER A 59 25.21 -3.67 -14.74
CA SER A 59 25.90 -4.79 -14.07
C SER A 59 25.11 -5.65 -13.06
N ASP A 60 24.86 -6.88 -13.49
CA ASP A 60 24.40 -8.04 -12.73
C ASP A 60 25.11 -8.26 -11.37
N VAL A 61 24.62 -7.64 -10.29
CA VAL A 61 24.54 -8.26 -8.95
C VAL A 61 23.35 -7.62 -8.19
N PRO A 62 22.13 -8.17 -8.28
CA PRO A 62 21.04 -7.71 -7.44
C PRO A 62 21.22 -8.30 -6.04
N GLY A 63 21.82 -7.55 -5.12
CA GLY A 63 21.83 -7.95 -3.71
C GLY A 63 22.92 -7.30 -2.88
N GLY A 64 22.60 -6.17 -2.24
CA GLY A 64 23.42 -5.64 -1.16
C GLY A 64 23.58 -6.66 -0.03
N VAL A 65 24.73 -6.63 0.65
CA VAL A 65 25.00 -7.51 1.81
C VAL A 65 23.93 -7.29 2.90
N PRO A 66 23.27 -8.37 3.40
CA PRO A 66 22.33 -8.29 4.52
C PRO A 66 22.83 -7.44 5.69
N ALA A 67 21.93 -6.67 6.32
CA ALA A 67 22.28 -5.78 7.44
C ALA A 67 23.01 -6.52 8.57
N CYS A 68 22.51 -7.71 8.91
CA CYS A 68 23.11 -8.60 9.91
C CYS A 68 24.57 -8.92 9.63
N LEU A 69 24.95 -9.13 8.37
CA LEU A 69 26.33 -9.40 8.00
C LEU A 69 27.20 -8.15 8.12
N VAL A 70 26.69 -6.99 7.68
CA VAL A 70 27.42 -5.72 7.82
C VAL A 70 27.79 -5.47 9.28
N VAL A 71 26.85 -5.61 10.21
CA VAL A 71 27.13 -5.36 11.64
C VAL A 71 28.10 -6.39 12.23
N THR A 72 28.09 -7.65 11.75
CA THR A 72 29.04 -8.68 12.21
C THR A 72 30.48 -8.45 11.74
N HIS A 73 30.71 -7.49 10.84
CA HIS A 73 32.02 -7.13 10.29
C HIS A 73 32.59 -5.82 10.85
N VAL A 74 31.89 -5.14 11.77
CA VAL A 74 32.37 -3.86 12.36
C VAL A 74 33.48 -4.09 13.38
N CYS A 75 33.21 -4.79 14.48
CA CYS A 75 34.20 -5.16 15.50
C CYS A 75 33.82 -6.48 16.19
N ARG A 76 34.70 -7.02 17.04
CA ARG A 76 34.43 -8.30 17.75
C ARG A 76 33.22 -8.22 18.68
N HIS A 77 33.05 -7.09 19.36
CA HIS A 77 31.93 -6.88 20.27
C HIS A 77 30.59 -6.88 19.52
N TRP A 78 30.47 -6.09 18.44
CA TRP A 78 29.27 -6.07 17.59
C TRP A 78 29.00 -7.42 16.97
N ARG A 79 30.05 -8.12 16.53
CA ARG A 79 29.93 -9.49 16.02
C ARG A 79 29.35 -10.44 17.06
N LYS A 80 29.83 -10.39 18.30
CA LYS A 80 29.31 -11.22 19.39
C LYS A 80 27.82 -10.94 19.62
N VAL A 81 27.46 -9.68 19.83
CA VAL A 81 26.07 -9.25 20.06
C VAL A 81 25.15 -9.64 18.91
N ALA A 82 25.58 -9.42 17.66
CA ALA A 82 24.82 -9.75 16.47
C ALA A 82 24.61 -11.26 16.30
N LEU A 83 25.62 -12.08 16.59
CA LEU A 83 25.53 -13.55 16.51
C LEU A 83 24.64 -14.15 17.62
N GLU A 84 24.60 -13.52 18.79
CA GLU A 84 23.78 -13.95 19.93
C GLU A 84 22.31 -13.49 19.83
N CYS A 85 21.94 -12.71 18.80
CA CYS A 85 20.61 -12.15 18.64
C CYS A 85 19.87 -12.75 17.43
N PRO A 86 18.98 -13.76 17.62
CA PRO A 86 18.28 -14.42 16.52
C PRO A 86 17.40 -13.49 15.68
N THR A 87 16.81 -12.46 16.28
CA THR A 87 15.90 -11.54 15.58
C THR A 87 16.59 -10.76 14.46
N LEU A 88 17.89 -10.52 14.59
CA LEU A 88 18.69 -9.86 13.56
C LEU A 88 18.83 -10.69 12.27
N TRP A 89 18.57 -12.00 12.34
CA TRP A 89 18.69 -12.93 11.21
C TRP A 89 17.34 -13.29 10.57
N THR A 90 16.25 -12.61 10.98
CA THR A 90 14.88 -12.97 10.57
C THR A 90 14.41 -12.37 9.25
N PHE A 91 15.05 -11.29 8.78
CA PHE A 91 14.73 -10.67 7.50
C PHE A 91 15.43 -11.41 6.36
N ILE A 92 14.66 -12.16 5.59
CA ILE A 92 15.13 -12.97 4.47
C ILE A 92 14.62 -12.35 3.18
N SER A 93 15.54 -11.87 2.35
CA SER A 93 15.24 -11.27 1.05
C SER A 93 15.91 -12.02 -0.10
N SER A 94 15.61 -11.67 -1.36
CA SER A 94 16.34 -12.19 -2.52
C SER A 94 17.86 -11.95 -2.44
N ALA A 95 18.29 -10.86 -1.80
CA ALA A 95 19.70 -10.57 -1.52
C ALA A 95 20.35 -11.52 -0.50
N SER A 96 19.55 -12.31 0.22
CA SER A 96 20.02 -13.25 1.24
C SER A 96 20.42 -14.60 0.67
N LEU A 97 20.30 -14.82 -0.65
CA LEU A 97 20.49 -16.13 -1.29
C LEU A 97 21.77 -16.85 -0.86
N LEU A 98 22.92 -16.15 -0.89
CA LEU A 98 24.23 -16.71 -0.54
C LEU A 98 24.36 -17.09 0.95
N TRP A 99 23.53 -16.48 1.80
CA TRP A 99 23.60 -16.60 3.26
C TRP A 99 22.36 -17.25 3.86
N LEU A 100 21.46 -17.76 3.01
CA LEU A 100 20.13 -18.19 3.40
C LEU A 100 20.19 -19.26 4.50
N ASP A 101 20.98 -20.31 4.30
CA ASP A 101 21.09 -21.42 5.26
C ASP A 101 21.61 -20.90 6.63
N VAL A 102 22.61 -20.01 6.60
CA VAL A 102 23.17 -19.36 7.78
C VAL A 102 22.15 -18.48 8.51
N MET A 103 21.32 -17.74 7.78
CA MET A 103 20.29 -16.88 8.35
C MET A 103 19.11 -17.68 8.91
N LEU A 104 18.68 -18.74 8.20
CA LEU A 104 17.64 -19.65 8.66
C LEU A 104 18.08 -20.37 9.95
N GLU A 105 19.33 -20.84 10.00
CA GLU A 105 19.91 -21.46 11.20
C GLU A 105 19.95 -20.48 12.38
N ARG A 106 20.51 -19.27 12.17
CA ARG A 106 20.71 -18.29 13.24
C ARG A 106 19.43 -17.60 13.72
N SER A 107 18.41 -17.52 12.87
CA SER A 107 17.09 -17.02 13.28
C SER A 107 16.34 -17.99 14.20
N GLN A 108 16.81 -19.23 14.34
CA GLN A 108 16.24 -20.24 15.25
C GLN A 108 14.70 -20.37 15.08
N LYS A 109 13.94 -20.15 16.17
CA LYS A 109 12.47 -20.18 16.18
C LYS A 109 11.83 -18.79 16.04
N ALA A 110 12.63 -17.74 15.83
CA ALA A 110 12.09 -16.38 15.74
C ALA A 110 11.19 -16.23 14.49
N PRO A 111 10.15 -15.38 14.55
CA PRO A 111 9.25 -15.19 13.41
C PRO A 111 9.99 -14.56 12.22
N LEU A 112 9.79 -15.11 11.02
CA LEU A 112 10.48 -14.65 9.82
C LEU A 112 9.72 -13.53 9.09
N ILE A 113 10.49 -12.63 8.49
CA ILE A 113 10.02 -11.63 7.53
C ILE A 113 10.65 -11.97 6.19
N VAL A 114 9.84 -12.40 5.23
CA VAL A 114 10.30 -12.87 3.93
C VAL A 114 9.83 -11.92 2.84
N THR A 115 10.77 -11.41 2.06
CA THR A 115 10.49 -10.67 0.83
C THR A 115 11.18 -11.35 -0.34
N TYR A 116 10.46 -11.51 -1.44
CA TYR A 116 10.99 -12.18 -2.61
C TYR A 116 10.60 -11.44 -3.88
N ASN A 117 11.62 -11.01 -4.62
CA ASN A 117 11.48 -10.34 -5.91
C ASN A 117 12.39 -11.02 -6.95
N PRO A 118 11.84 -11.62 -8.02
CA PRO A 118 12.59 -12.39 -9.00
C PRO A 118 13.30 -11.46 -10.01
N PHE A 119 14.46 -10.93 -9.66
CA PHE A 119 15.30 -10.21 -10.63
C PHE A 119 16.27 -11.13 -11.41
N SER A 120 16.34 -12.43 -11.10
CA SER A 120 17.21 -13.37 -11.82
C SER A 120 16.68 -14.81 -11.87
N ILE A 121 17.11 -15.54 -12.92
CA ILE A 121 16.47 -16.73 -13.51
C ILE A 121 16.71 -18.07 -12.75
N SER A 122 17.15 -18.11 -11.48
CA SER A 122 17.26 -19.42 -10.79
C SER A 122 17.03 -19.40 -9.28
N LEU A 123 15.99 -18.70 -8.85
CA LEU A 123 15.62 -18.57 -7.44
C LEU A 123 14.63 -19.64 -6.94
N ASP A 124 14.36 -20.68 -7.71
CA ASP A 124 13.44 -21.76 -7.35
C ASP A 124 13.82 -22.47 -6.04
N ASN A 125 15.12 -22.72 -5.82
CA ASN A 125 15.62 -23.35 -4.59
C ASN A 125 15.46 -22.45 -3.36
N PHE A 126 15.44 -21.13 -3.55
CA PHE A 126 15.26 -20.18 -2.45
C PHE A 126 13.86 -20.29 -1.87
N LEU A 127 12.83 -20.21 -2.73
CA LEU A 127 11.44 -20.27 -2.29
C LEU A 127 11.12 -21.60 -1.63
N GLU A 128 11.61 -22.71 -2.18
CA GLU A 128 11.43 -24.03 -1.57
C GLU A 128 12.01 -24.07 -0.16
N LYS A 129 13.27 -23.68 0.01
CA LYS A 129 13.93 -23.66 1.33
C LYS A 129 13.23 -22.74 2.32
N VAL A 130 12.83 -21.55 1.89
CA VAL A 130 12.19 -20.57 2.80
C VAL A 130 10.79 -21.00 3.19
N LEU A 131 9.99 -21.51 2.24
CA LEU A 131 8.62 -21.95 2.50
C LEU A 131 8.56 -23.26 3.30
N LEU A 132 9.67 -24.01 3.44
CA LEU A 132 9.77 -25.05 4.47
C LEU A 132 9.59 -24.50 5.90
N HIS A 133 9.84 -23.21 6.11
CA HIS A 133 9.67 -22.54 7.39
C HIS A 133 8.35 -21.75 7.50
N LEU A 134 7.39 -21.98 6.59
CA LEU A 134 6.10 -21.29 6.55
C LEU A 134 5.37 -21.18 7.91
N PRO A 135 5.42 -22.19 8.81
CA PRO A 135 4.73 -22.08 10.09
C PRO A 135 5.20 -20.95 10.99
N ARG A 136 6.44 -20.49 10.84
CA ARG A 136 7.00 -19.37 11.61
C ARG A 136 7.13 -18.07 10.79
N ILE A 137 6.66 -18.04 9.55
CA ILE A 137 6.68 -16.81 8.75
C ILE A 137 5.56 -15.89 9.26
N LYS A 138 5.94 -14.67 9.63
CA LYS A 138 5.04 -13.61 10.11
C LYS A 138 4.63 -12.68 8.98
N TYR A 139 5.57 -12.33 8.11
CA TYR A 139 5.36 -11.46 6.95
C TYR A 139 5.89 -12.19 5.72
N LEU A 140 5.05 -12.32 4.70
CA LEU A 140 5.40 -12.96 3.45
C LEU A 140 5.02 -12.07 2.27
N GLU A 141 6.02 -11.58 1.55
CA GLU A 141 5.85 -10.85 0.30
C GLU A 141 6.53 -11.60 -0.83
N LEU A 142 5.76 -12.00 -1.82
CA LEU A 142 6.21 -12.78 -2.95
C LEU A 142 5.79 -12.11 -4.25
N ARG A 143 6.77 -11.85 -5.11
CA ARG A 143 6.53 -11.55 -6.53
C ARG A 143 6.81 -12.79 -7.36
N ALA A 144 5.92 -13.13 -8.28
CA ALA A 144 6.06 -14.29 -9.16
C ALA A 144 5.82 -13.88 -10.60
N HIS A 145 6.49 -14.53 -11.55
CA HIS A 145 6.09 -14.44 -12.95
C HIS A 145 4.94 -15.40 -13.25
N SER A 146 4.13 -15.07 -14.26
CA SER A 146 2.97 -15.86 -14.71
C SER A 146 3.24 -17.37 -14.86
N TYR A 147 4.40 -17.73 -15.41
CA TYR A 147 4.78 -19.13 -15.67
C TYR A 147 5.09 -19.93 -14.40
N ASN A 148 5.42 -19.27 -13.28
CA ASN A 148 5.79 -19.91 -12.02
C ASN A 148 4.68 -19.85 -10.94
N VAL A 149 3.56 -19.17 -11.20
CA VAL A 149 2.50 -18.99 -10.18
C VAL A 149 1.97 -20.33 -9.66
N GLY A 150 1.72 -21.30 -10.55
CA GLY A 150 1.23 -22.62 -10.16
C GLY A 150 2.16 -23.34 -9.16
N ARG A 151 3.47 -23.24 -9.38
CA ARG A 151 4.49 -23.79 -8.47
C ARG A 151 4.47 -23.07 -7.13
N VAL A 152 4.43 -21.74 -7.12
CA VAL A 152 4.36 -20.95 -5.88
C VAL A 152 3.12 -21.32 -5.07
N MET A 153 1.96 -21.48 -5.72
CA MET A 153 0.72 -21.90 -5.04
C MET A 153 0.83 -23.30 -4.42
N ASN A 154 1.51 -24.23 -5.10
CA ASN A 154 1.78 -25.55 -4.54
C ASN A 154 2.67 -25.48 -3.29
N LEU A 155 3.72 -24.65 -3.32
CA LEU A 155 4.59 -24.43 -2.17
C LEU A 155 3.84 -23.78 -1.00
N LEU A 156 2.99 -22.78 -1.27
CA LEU A 156 2.14 -22.15 -0.25
C LEU A 156 1.12 -23.12 0.34
N SER A 157 0.72 -24.16 -0.40
CA SER A 157 -0.21 -25.19 0.09
C SER A 157 0.49 -26.31 0.88
N SER A 158 1.83 -26.32 0.95
CA SER A 158 2.59 -27.40 1.57
C SER A 158 2.44 -27.49 3.10
N GLN A 159 2.22 -26.36 3.77
CA GLN A 159 2.23 -26.26 5.24
C GLN A 159 1.23 -25.20 5.74
N PRO A 160 0.82 -25.26 7.02
CA PRO A 160 0.01 -24.21 7.62
C PRO A 160 0.86 -22.95 7.91
N ALA A 161 0.19 -21.81 8.05
CA ALA A 161 0.82 -20.52 8.35
C ALA A 161 0.24 -19.88 9.64
N PRO A 162 0.38 -20.53 10.83
CA PRO A 162 -0.21 -20.06 12.09
C PRO A 162 0.27 -18.68 12.56
N MET A 163 1.47 -18.25 12.19
CA MET A 163 2.06 -16.97 12.61
C MET A 163 1.90 -15.85 11.58
N LEU A 164 1.34 -16.14 10.41
CA LEU A 164 1.29 -15.20 9.29
C LEU A 164 0.30 -14.07 9.57
N GLU A 165 0.79 -12.84 9.63
CA GLU A 165 0.01 -11.63 9.85
C GLU A 165 -0.21 -10.83 8.56
N THR A 166 0.77 -10.87 7.66
CA THR A 166 0.75 -10.12 6.40
C THR A 166 1.16 -11.01 5.24
N PHE A 167 0.29 -11.10 4.23
CA PHE A 167 0.58 -11.77 2.98
C PHE A 167 0.45 -10.80 1.81
N LYS A 168 1.53 -10.62 1.06
CA LYS A 168 1.55 -9.86 -0.18
C LYS A 168 1.94 -10.76 -1.33
N PHE A 169 1.15 -10.74 -2.40
CA PHE A 169 1.40 -11.57 -3.58
C PHE A 169 1.14 -10.78 -4.85
N SER A 170 2.15 -10.62 -5.69
CA SER A 170 2.00 -9.97 -6.99
C SER A 170 2.47 -10.88 -8.11
N VAL A 171 1.74 -10.88 -9.22
CA VAL A 171 2.14 -11.58 -10.43
C VAL A 171 2.56 -10.58 -11.49
N GLU A 172 3.80 -10.70 -11.96
CA GLU A 172 4.28 -9.97 -13.12
C GLU A 172 3.65 -10.56 -14.39
N CYS A 173 2.76 -9.79 -15.00
CA CYS A 173 1.97 -10.17 -16.17
C CYS A 173 1.85 -9.00 -17.14
N ASN A 174 2.22 -9.20 -18.41
CA ASN A 174 1.97 -8.24 -19.47
C ASN A 174 0.70 -8.54 -20.30
N LEU A 175 0.14 -9.76 -20.27
CA LEU A 175 -0.83 -10.20 -21.31
C LEU A 175 -1.89 -11.26 -20.92
N LEU A 176 -2.05 -11.67 -19.65
CA LEU A 176 -2.93 -12.81 -19.28
C LEU A 176 -4.03 -12.46 -18.26
N PRO A 177 -5.17 -13.21 -18.24
CA PRO A 177 -6.20 -13.07 -17.22
C PRO A 177 -5.67 -13.38 -15.82
N THR A 178 -6.33 -12.81 -14.79
CA THR A 178 -5.96 -12.97 -13.37
C THR A 178 -5.79 -14.43 -12.96
N VAL A 179 -4.74 -14.73 -12.19
CA VAL A 179 -4.50 -16.10 -11.72
C VAL A 179 -5.34 -16.40 -10.47
N SER A 180 -6.03 -17.54 -10.45
CA SER A 180 -6.82 -17.96 -9.29
C SER A 180 -5.92 -18.44 -8.15
N ILE A 181 -6.07 -17.87 -6.96
CA ILE A 181 -5.41 -18.41 -5.74
C ILE A 181 -6.34 -19.47 -5.13
N SER A 182 -5.82 -20.68 -4.96
CA SER A 182 -6.57 -21.82 -4.41
C SER A 182 -7.01 -21.58 -2.97
N ASN A 183 -8.13 -22.22 -2.56
CA ASN A 183 -8.55 -22.26 -1.15
C ASN A 183 -7.68 -23.19 -0.28
N THR A 184 -6.70 -23.88 -0.88
CA THR A 184 -5.78 -24.80 -0.20
C THR A 184 -4.50 -24.14 0.32
N ILE A 185 -4.26 -22.86 -0.01
CA ILE A 185 -3.05 -22.18 0.49
C ILE A 185 -3.05 -22.18 2.02
N PHE A 186 -1.85 -22.32 2.59
CA PHE A 186 -1.64 -22.45 4.02
C PHE A 186 -2.39 -23.63 4.66
N GLN A 187 -2.75 -24.66 3.89
CA GLN A 187 -3.65 -25.74 4.32
C GLN A 187 -4.97 -25.22 4.93
N GLY A 188 -5.40 -24.01 4.54
CA GLY A 188 -6.56 -23.35 5.13
C GLY A 188 -6.36 -22.79 6.55
N GLN A 189 -5.12 -22.74 7.05
CA GLN A 189 -4.78 -22.30 8.41
C GLN A 189 -3.85 -21.09 8.39
N ALA A 190 -4.45 -19.89 8.47
CA ALA A 190 -3.75 -18.63 8.74
C ALA A 190 -4.56 -17.75 9.71
N PRO A 191 -4.73 -18.18 10.98
CA PRO A 191 -5.64 -17.54 11.94
C PRO A 191 -5.26 -16.12 12.33
N LEU A 192 -3.98 -15.76 12.18
CA LEU A 192 -3.47 -14.43 12.50
C LEU A 192 -3.41 -13.48 11.30
N LEU A 193 -3.84 -13.91 10.11
CA LEU A 193 -3.75 -13.10 8.90
C LEU A 193 -4.65 -11.86 9.01
N ARG A 194 -4.03 -10.66 8.97
CA ARG A 194 -4.70 -9.36 9.08
C ARG A 194 -4.54 -8.50 7.84
N HIS A 195 -3.46 -8.66 7.08
CA HIS A 195 -3.17 -7.83 5.92
C HIS A 195 -3.01 -8.71 4.69
N LEU A 196 -3.82 -8.44 3.66
CA LEU A 196 -3.72 -9.07 2.36
C LEU A 196 -3.51 -8.01 1.29
N ASP A 197 -2.48 -8.19 0.47
CA ASP A 197 -2.17 -7.34 -0.67
C ASP A 197 -1.98 -8.25 -1.89
N VAL A 198 -2.86 -8.14 -2.87
CA VAL A 198 -2.82 -8.99 -4.06
C VAL A 198 -2.85 -8.17 -5.34
N ASP A 199 -1.95 -8.52 -6.26
CA ASP A 199 -1.83 -7.92 -7.59
C ASP A 199 -1.93 -8.98 -8.68
N TYR A 200 -2.74 -8.72 -9.72
CA TYR A 200 -3.00 -9.64 -10.83
C TYR A 200 -3.45 -11.05 -10.40
N CYS A 201 -4.09 -11.15 -9.24
CA CYS A 201 -4.57 -12.41 -8.68
C CYS A 201 -6.02 -12.31 -8.24
N ASN A 202 -6.76 -13.41 -8.41
CA ASN A 202 -8.12 -13.54 -7.90
C ASN A 202 -8.16 -14.62 -6.82
N PRO A 203 -8.08 -14.26 -5.53
CA PRO A 203 -8.28 -15.22 -4.46
C PRO A 203 -9.64 -15.88 -4.53
N ARG A 204 -9.70 -17.18 -4.22
CA ARG A 204 -10.97 -17.81 -3.84
C ARG A 204 -11.40 -17.25 -2.49
N TRP A 205 -12.11 -16.13 -2.56
CA TRP A 205 -12.60 -15.35 -1.43
C TRP A 205 -13.50 -16.12 -0.47
N SER A 206 -13.88 -17.36 -0.78
CA SER A 206 -14.61 -18.30 0.08
C SER A 206 -13.73 -18.98 1.15
N SER A 207 -12.41 -18.82 1.12
CA SER A 207 -11.53 -19.38 2.16
C SER A 207 -11.68 -18.67 3.51
N TYR A 208 -11.70 -19.42 4.61
CA TYR A 208 -11.86 -18.85 5.97
C TYR A 208 -10.63 -18.09 6.48
N ILE A 209 -9.46 -18.30 5.85
CA ILE A 209 -8.23 -17.58 6.18
C ILE A 209 -8.35 -16.06 6.03
N PHE A 210 -9.32 -15.60 5.21
CA PHE A 210 -9.53 -14.18 4.95
C PHE A 210 -10.53 -13.52 5.91
N CYS A 211 -11.27 -14.27 6.74
CA CYS A 211 -12.32 -13.71 7.59
C CYS A 211 -11.79 -12.73 8.67
N GLY A 212 -10.51 -12.85 9.03
CA GLY A 212 -9.86 -12.00 10.04
C GLY A 212 -9.18 -10.75 9.50
N LEU A 213 -9.31 -10.44 8.20
CA LEU A 213 -8.60 -9.33 7.56
C LEU A 213 -9.03 -7.97 8.10
N ARG A 214 -8.03 -7.13 8.37
CA ARG A 214 -8.16 -5.72 8.78
C ARG A 214 -7.70 -4.78 7.67
N ALA A 215 -6.78 -5.20 6.82
CA ALA A 215 -6.36 -4.45 5.64
C ALA A 215 -6.45 -5.35 4.40
N LEU A 216 -7.06 -4.82 3.35
CA LEU A 216 -7.22 -5.51 2.08
C LEU A 216 -6.82 -4.55 0.96
N CYS A 217 -5.78 -4.91 0.20
CA CYS A 217 -5.41 -4.25 -1.04
C CYS A 217 -5.60 -5.22 -2.20
N VAL A 218 -6.43 -4.85 -3.17
CA VAL A 218 -6.67 -5.67 -4.37
C VAL A 218 -6.50 -4.81 -5.61
N ARG A 219 -5.67 -5.27 -6.54
CA ARG A 219 -5.49 -4.63 -7.83
C ARG A 219 -6.05 -5.53 -8.94
N LYS A 220 -6.78 -4.93 -9.89
CA LYS A 220 -7.27 -5.57 -11.14
C LYS A 220 -8.18 -6.77 -10.90
N THR A 221 -9.41 -6.48 -10.51
CA THR A 221 -10.37 -7.46 -9.98
C THR A 221 -11.80 -7.06 -10.33
N SER A 222 -12.73 -8.02 -10.30
CA SER A 222 -14.14 -7.79 -10.65
C SER A 222 -14.95 -7.29 -9.45
N LEU A 223 -16.02 -6.52 -9.72
CA LEU A 223 -16.90 -6.00 -8.67
C LEU A 223 -17.63 -7.12 -7.91
N PRO A 224 -18.18 -8.17 -8.56
CA PRO A 224 -18.79 -9.30 -7.86
C PRO A 224 -17.81 -10.00 -6.89
N ASP A 225 -16.56 -10.20 -7.32
CA ASP A 225 -15.53 -10.81 -6.48
C ASP A 225 -15.24 -9.95 -5.24
N ILE A 226 -15.17 -8.63 -5.41
CA ILE A 226 -14.93 -7.68 -4.32
C ILE A 226 -16.07 -7.67 -3.31
N LEU A 227 -17.32 -7.68 -3.78
CA LEU A 227 -18.45 -7.75 -2.86
C LEU A 227 -18.47 -9.08 -2.10
N SER A 228 -18.03 -10.17 -2.72
CA SER A 228 -17.96 -11.48 -2.07
C SER A 228 -16.96 -11.50 -0.92
N VAL A 229 -15.80 -10.85 -1.06
CA VAL A 229 -14.80 -10.75 0.03
C VAL A 229 -15.25 -9.78 1.11
N LEU A 230 -15.76 -8.60 0.73
CA LEU A 230 -16.17 -7.57 1.68
C LEU A 230 -17.29 -8.07 2.61
N ARG A 231 -18.21 -8.92 2.10
CA ARG A 231 -19.24 -9.58 2.92
C ARG A 231 -18.66 -10.52 3.98
N ARG A 232 -17.45 -11.05 3.76
CA ARG A 232 -16.77 -12.02 4.64
C ARG A 232 -15.71 -11.39 5.52
N THR A 233 -15.47 -10.09 5.40
CA THR A 233 -14.48 -9.32 6.17
C THR A 233 -15.13 -8.18 6.96
N PRO A 234 -16.07 -8.46 7.88
CA PRO A 234 -16.82 -7.42 8.60
C PRO A 234 -15.96 -6.56 9.54
N VAL A 235 -14.75 -7.04 9.88
CA VAL A 235 -13.79 -6.34 10.76
C VAL A 235 -12.75 -5.53 9.98
N LEU A 236 -12.95 -5.34 8.67
CA LEU A 236 -12.03 -4.61 7.81
C LEU A 236 -11.92 -3.14 8.24
N GLU A 237 -10.69 -2.66 8.42
CA GLU A 237 -10.36 -1.29 8.81
C GLU A 237 -9.81 -0.47 7.64
N GLN A 238 -9.10 -1.11 6.71
CA GLN A 238 -8.46 -0.47 5.56
C GLN A 238 -8.78 -1.24 4.28
N PHE A 239 -9.24 -0.52 3.26
CA PHE A 239 -9.55 -1.09 1.96
C PHE A 239 -8.93 -0.26 0.84
N THR A 240 -8.07 -0.87 0.04
CA THR A 240 -7.49 -0.26 -1.15
C THR A 240 -7.85 -1.07 -2.38
N LEU A 241 -8.33 -0.41 -3.42
CA LEU A 241 -8.81 -1.06 -4.61
C LEU A 241 -8.37 -0.32 -5.86
N GLN A 242 -7.74 -1.03 -6.79
CA GLN A 242 -7.48 -0.54 -8.14
C GLN A 242 -8.40 -1.26 -9.14
N LEU A 243 -9.50 -0.60 -9.50
CA LEU A 243 -10.55 -1.15 -10.36
C LEU A 243 -10.22 -0.93 -11.84
N GLN A 244 -10.10 -2.03 -12.59
CA GLN A 244 -10.24 -2.06 -14.04
C GLN A 244 -11.45 -2.92 -14.38
N LEU A 245 -12.65 -2.33 -14.37
CA LEU A 245 -13.87 -3.02 -14.79
C LEU A 245 -14.09 -2.84 -16.29
N PRO A 246 -14.47 -3.88 -17.04
CA PRO A 246 -15.22 -3.67 -18.27
C PRO A 246 -16.58 -3.04 -17.91
N GLU A 247 -16.95 -2.01 -18.66
CA GLU A 247 -18.17 -1.22 -18.50
C GLU A 247 -19.41 -2.07 -18.81
N SER A 248 -19.87 -2.89 -17.88
CA SER A 248 -21.23 -3.45 -17.94
C SER A 248 -21.54 -4.26 -16.69
N ASP A 249 -22.27 -3.67 -15.77
CA ASP A 249 -23.10 -4.49 -14.88
C ASP A 249 -24.39 -3.75 -14.51
N GLN A 250 -25.49 -4.12 -15.20
CA GLN A 250 -26.84 -3.58 -15.00
C GLN A 250 -27.63 -4.31 -13.90
N SER A 251 -26.96 -4.97 -12.94
CA SER A 251 -27.68 -5.76 -11.93
C SER A 251 -28.47 -4.86 -10.94
N THR A 252 -29.77 -5.12 -10.85
CA THR A 252 -30.82 -4.27 -10.27
C THR A 252 -31.12 -4.52 -8.78
N LEU A 253 -30.57 -5.57 -8.17
CA LEU A 253 -30.76 -5.88 -6.76
C LEU A 253 -29.54 -5.41 -5.95
N ILE A 254 -29.70 -4.31 -5.21
CA ILE A 254 -28.64 -3.69 -4.42
C ILE A 254 -28.74 -4.21 -2.98
N ASP A 255 -28.06 -5.31 -2.71
CA ASP A 255 -27.73 -5.72 -1.34
C ASP A 255 -26.47 -4.97 -0.89
N ARG A 256 -26.60 -4.07 0.10
CA ARG A 256 -25.49 -3.24 0.58
C ARG A 256 -24.64 -4.01 1.58
N VAL A 257 -23.32 -3.99 1.38
CA VAL A 257 -22.35 -4.63 2.28
C VAL A 257 -21.98 -3.66 3.41
N PRO A 258 -22.32 -3.96 4.68
CA PRO A 258 -21.98 -3.10 5.80
C PRO A 258 -20.51 -3.25 6.19
N LEU A 259 -19.78 -2.13 6.21
CA LEU A 259 -18.35 -2.08 6.55
C LEU A 259 -18.14 -1.28 7.84
N ALA A 260 -18.77 -1.70 8.93
CA ALA A 260 -18.91 -0.91 10.17
C ALA A 260 -17.59 -0.53 10.87
N ARG A 261 -16.49 -1.23 10.59
CA ARG A 261 -15.16 -0.96 11.17
C ARG A 261 -14.20 -0.23 10.23
N LEU A 262 -14.66 0.10 9.02
CA LEU A 262 -13.82 0.70 8.00
C LEU A 262 -13.41 2.11 8.40
N LYS A 263 -12.11 2.35 8.43
CA LYS A 263 -11.49 3.64 8.75
C LYS A 263 -11.03 4.34 7.49
N ASN A 264 -10.53 3.60 6.50
CA ASN A 264 -9.97 4.16 5.28
C ASN A 264 -10.36 3.33 4.05
N ILE A 265 -10.82 4.01 3.00
CA ILE A 265 -11.02 3.45 1.67
C ILE A 265 -10.24 4.26 0.63
N VAL A 266 -9.43 3.58 -0.17
CA VAL A 266 -8.66 4.17 -1.27
C VAL A 266 -9.06 3.49 -2.57
N LEU A 267 -9.62 4.26 -3.51
CA LEU A 267 -9.86 3.79 -4.87
C LEU A 267 -8.82 4.44 -5.79
N ASP A 268 -7.95 3.63 -6.38
CA ASP A 268 -6.86 4.09 -7.25
C ASP A 268 -7.15 3.76 -8.73
N GLY A 269 -6.82 4.68 -9.62
CA GLY A 269 -6.94 4.54 -11.08
C GLY A 269 -8.33 4.15 -11.59
N THR A 270 -9.41 4.51 -10.90
CA THR A 270 -10.78 4.10 -11.24
C THR A 270 -11.55 5.17 -12.05
N SER A 271 -12.59 4.79 -12.79
CA SER A 271 -13.49 5.77 -13.40
C SER A 271 -14.55 6.25 -12.42
N LEU A 272 -15.10 7.46 -12.64
CA LEU A 272 -16.19 8.00 -11.82
C LEU A 272 -17.41 7.06 -11.77
N GLN A 273 -17.77 6.46 -12.91
CA GLN A 273 -18.84 5.47 -13.02
C GLN A 273 -18.60 4.22 -12.14
N ASN A 274 -17.36 3.73 -12.11
CA ASN A 274 -16.99 2.56 -11.31
C ASN A 274 -17.03 2.86 -9.82
N ALA A 275 -16.53 4.04 -9.42
CA ALA A 275 -16.64 4.51 -8.05
C ALA A 275 -18.12 4.59 -7.60
N VAL A 276 -18.99 5.21 -8.42
CA VAL A 276 -20.44 5.30 -8.14
C VAL A 276 -21.06 3.89 -8.00
N SER A 277 -20.72 2.98 -8.91
CA SER A 277 -21.26 1.61 -8.92
C SER A 277 -20.84 0.80 -7.70
N LEU A 278 -19.62 1.02 -7.20
CA LEU A 278 -19.13 0.42 -5.96
C LEU A 278 -19.83 1.01 -4.74
N PHE A 279 -19.81 2.34 -4.57
CA PHE A 279 -20.39 2.99 -3.40
C PHE A 279 -21.91 2.76 -3.26
N LYS A 280 -22.63 2.57 -4.37
CA LYS A 280 -24.05 2.13 -4.35
C LYS A 280 -24.27 0.86 -3.52
N ARG A 281 -23.28 -0.03 -3.48
CA ARG A 281 -23.34 -1.37 -2.87
C ARG A 281 -22.61 -1.45 -1.52
N LEU A 282 -22.06 -0.35 -1.02
CA LEU A 282 -21.40 -0.30 0.27
C LEU A 282 -22.25 0.50 1.27
N ALA A 283 -22.23 0.08 2.53
CA ALA A 283 -22.73 0.87 3.65
C ALA A 283 -21.53 1.24 4.53
N LEU A 284 -21.14 2.52 4.48
CA LEU A 284 -19.93 3.03 5.09
C LEU A 284 -20.21 3.68 6.46
N PRO A 285 -19.26 3.64 7.41
CA PRO A 285 -19.31 4.42 8.65
C PRO A 285 -19.25 5.92 8.38
N VAL A 286 -19.77 6.73 9.30
CA VAL A 286 -19.80 8.20 9.19
C VAL A 286 -18.39 8.81 9.13
N ASP A 287 -17.44 8.26 9.89
CA ASP A 287 -16.09 8.82 10.03
C ASP A 287 -15.06 8.21 9.08
N VAL A 288 -15.51 7.46 8.07
CA VAL A 288 -14.60 6.83 7.10
C VAL A 288 -13.84 7.89 6.31
N LYS A 289 -12.53 7.69 6.16
CA LYS A 289 -11.70 8.45 5.25
C LYS A 289 -11.78 7.84 3.85
N ILE A 290 -12.08 8.67 2.86
CA ILE A 290 -12.25 8.26 1.46
C ILE A 290 -11.20 8.97 0.61
N ALA A 291 -10.38 8.22 -0.12
CA ALA A 291 -9.47 8.76 -1.12
C ALA A 291 -9.79 8.17 -2.49
N LEU A 292 -10.06 9.02 -3.48
CA LEU A 292 -10.41 8.65 -4.84
C LEU A 292 -9.39 9.23 -5.80
N GLN A 293 -8.66 8.39 -6.52
CA GLN A 293 -7.83 8.78 -7.64
C GLN A 293 -8.51 8.30 -8.92
N LEU A 294 -9.08 9.25 -9.65
CA LEU A 294 -9.87 9.02 -10.84
C LEU A 294 -9.00 9.08 -12.09
N SER A 295 -9.02 8.00 -12.88
CA SER A 295 -8.34 7.93 -14.18
C SER A 295 -9.20 8.46 -15.32
N SER A 296 -10.52 8.44 -15.18
CA SER A 296 -11.47 9.04 -16.11
C SER A 296 -12.71 9.55 -15.38
N ILE A 297 -13.17 10.72 -15.79
CA ILE A 297 -14.42 11.36 -15.34
C ILE A 297 -15.51 11.31 -16.40
N GLU A 298 -15.22 10.73 -17.57
CA GLU A 298 -16.16 10.60 -18.67
C GLU A 298 -17.20 9.51 -18.37
N GLY A 299 -18.38 9.65 -18.97
CA GLY A 299 -19.48 8.69 -18.84
C GLY A 299 -20.76 9.30 -18.28
N PRO A 300 -21.77 8.47 -17.99
CA PRO A 300 -23.10 8.95 -17.63
C PRO A 300 -23.24 9.36 -16.16
N SER A 301 -22.30 8.99 -15.29
CA SER A 301 -22.33 9.37 -13.87
C SER A 301 -21.70 10.74 -13.64
N THR A 302 -22.33 11.52 -12.77
CA THR A 302 -21.84 12.84 -12.33
C THR A 302 -21.27 12.77 -10.91
N PHE A 303 -20.54 13.81 -10.48
CA PHE A 303 -20.16 13.95 -9.06
C PHE A 303 -21.39 14.03 -8.15
N ALA A 304 -22.53 14.54 -8.63
CA ALA A 304 -23.78 14.54 -7.87
C ALA A 304 -24.27 13.12 -7.61
N ASP A 305 -24.11 12.19 -8.56
CA ASP A 305 -24.42 10.77 -8.39
C ASP A 305 -23.47 10.13 -7.38
N LEU A 306 -22.16 10.39 -7.49
CA LEU A 306 -21.15 9.91 -6.55
C LEU A 306 -21.47 10.33 -5.12
N PHE A 307 -21.71 11.62 -4.90
CA PHE A 307 -22.11 12.11 -3.59
C PHE A 307 -23.45 11.50 -3.16
N SER A 308 -24.42 11.33 -4.06
CA SER A 308 -25.71 10.73 -3.71
C SER A 308 -25.60 9.31 -3.13
N VAL A 309 -24.63 8.52 -3.61
CA VAL A 309 -24.49 7.11 -3.24
C VAL A 309 -23.60 6.90 -2.03
N MET A 310 -22.72 7.87 -1.74
CA MET A 310 -21.98 7.92 -0.48
C MET A 310 -22.88 8.34 0.70
N ASN A 311 -24.11 8.85 0.44
CA ASN A 311 -24.96 9.46 1.46
C ASN A 311 -25.60 8.52 2.48
N LYS A 312 -25.58 9.06 3.72
CA LYS A 312 -26.45 8.88 4.89
C LYS A 312 -26.51 7.48 5.51
N HIS A 313 -26.08 7.45 6.77
CA HIS A 313 -26.62 6.51 7.73
C HIS A 313 -28.15 6.68 7.82
N PRO A 314 -28.92 5.62 8.10
CA PRO A 314 -30.39 5.69 8.17
C PRO A 314 -30.94 6.76 9.12
N ASP A 315 -30.15 7.15 10.13
CA ASP A 315 -30.48 8.18 11.13
C ASP A 315 -30.27 9.63 10.63
N GLY A 316 -29.74 9.82 9.42
CA GLY A 316 -29.48 11.13 8.83
C GLY A 316 -28.17 11.79 9.24
N SER A 317 -27.32 11.12 10.02
CA SER A 317 -25.95 11.55 10.33
C SER A 317 -25.01 11.39 9.13
N GLY A 318 -24.03 12.29 9.02
CA GLY A 318 -23.01 12.32 7.98
C GLY A 318 -21.86 13.24 8.38
N PRO A 319 -20.67 13.11 7.75
CA PRO A 319 -19.53 13.94 8.10
C PRO A 319 -19.81 15.44 7.93
N VAL A 320 -19.30 16.22 8.88
CA VAL A 320 -19.41 17.69 8.90
C VAL A 320 -18.12 18.29 8.41
N PHE A 321 -18.09 18.68 7.14
CA PHE A 321 -16.93 19.34 6.55
C PHE A 321 -16.96 20.83 6.87
N ARG A 322 -15.81 21.38 7.27
CA ARG A 322 -15.66 22.79 7.66
C ARG A 322 -14.83 23.60 6.66
N SER A 323 -13.93 22.92 5.95
CA SER A 323 -13.04 23.54 4.97
C SER A 323 -12.87 22.65 3.74
N LEU A 324 -12.53 23.31 2.64
CA LEU A 324 -12.23 22.69 1.35
C LEU A 324 -10.88 23.22 0.86
N ARG A 325 -10.03 22.33 0.33
CA ARG A 325 -8.81 22.70 -0.39
C ARG A 325 -8.89 22.20 -1.83
N ALA A 326 -8.70 23.09 -2.79
CA ALA A 326 -8.48 22.72 -4.20
C ALA A 326 -7.01 22.96 -4.55
N ILE A 327 -6.34 21.94 -5.10
CA ILE A 327 -4.92 21.97 -5.45
C ILE A 327 -4.76 21.63 -6.93
N LYS A 328 -4.07 22.50 -7.68
CA LYS A 328 -3.60 22.19 -9.05
C LYS A 328 -2.13 21.78 -9.01
N PHE A 329 -1.87 20.51 -9.30
CA PHE A 329 -0.53 19.97 -9.54
C PHE A 329 -0.20 20.06 -11.04
N LYS A 330 0.94 20.68 -11.37
CA LYS A 330 1.41 20.73 -12.76
C LYS A 330 1.80 19.32 -13.26
N PRO A 331 1.56 18.98 -14.54
CA PRO A 331 0.89 19.80 -15.55
C PRO A 331 -0.65 19.61 -15.61
N TRP A 332 -1.20 18.44 -15.25
CA TRP A 332 -2.60 18.07 -15.57
C TRP A 332 -3.38 17.41 -14.42
N ARG A 333 -2.98 17.62 -13.16
CA ARG A 333 -3.49 16.86 -12.01
C ARG A 333 -4.15 17.79 -11.02
N PHE A 334 -5.39 17.50 -10.68
CA PHE A 334 -6.19 18.31 -9.77
C PHE A 334 -6.57 17.48 -8.57
N SER A 335 -6.56 18.07 -7.37
CA SER A 335 -7.13 17.43 -6.19
C SER A 335 -8.06 18.36 -5.44
N VAL A 336 -9.17 17.81 -4.95
CA VAL A 336 -10.09 18.46 -4.04
C VAL A 336 -10.11 17.67 -2.75
N GLN A 337 -9.82 18.35 -1.65
CA GLN A 337 -9.77 17.78 -0.30
C GLN A 337 -10.83 18.44 0.57
N PHE A 338 -11.45 17.64 1.42
CA PHE A 338 -12.47 18.08 2.35
C PHE A 338 -12.07 17.71 3.76
N SER A 339 -11.99 18.73 4.63
CA SER A 339 -11.57 18.57 6.01
C SER A 339 -12.68 18.93 6.99
N THR A 340 -12.67 18.21 8.11
CA THR A 340 -13.52 18.48 9.28
C THR A 340 -12.94 19.59 10.17
N SER A 341 -11.68 19.97 9.95
CA SER A 341 -11.00 21.08 10.62
C SER A 341 -11.13 22.39 9.83
N MET A 342 -11.00 23.53 10.52
CA MET A 342 -11.02 24.85 9.87
C MET A 342 -9.69 25.15 9.17
N GLU A 343 -8.59 24.75 9.78
CA GLU A 343 -7.25 24.85 9.22
C GLU A 343 -6.90 23.52 8.57
N ILE A 344 -6.34 23.58 7.36
CA ILE A 344 -5.84 22.40 6.67
C ILE A 344 -4.32 22.45 6.77
N ASN A 345 -3.71 21.38 7.29
CA ASN A 345 -2.26 21.27 7.43
C ASN A 345 -1.54 21.48 6.08
N SER A 346 -0.31 21.98 6.10
CA SER A 346 0.49 22.29 4.90
C SER A 346 1.04 21.05 4.18
N ASP A 347 0.59 19.83 4.51
CA ASP A 347 0.93 18.64 3.74
C ASP A 347 0.28 18.74 2.35
N TYR A 348 1.13 18.91 1.32
CA TYR A 348 0.73 19.01 -0.08
C TYR A 348 0.46 17.64 -0.72
N SER A 349 0.49 16.54 0.03
CA SER A 349 0.03 15.24 -0.45
C SER A 349 -1.44 15.31 -0.83
N TRP A 350 -1.81 14.74 -1.97
CA TRP A 350 -3.22 14.64 -2.40
C TRP A 350 -4.05 13.75 -1.47
N ASN A 351 -3.41 12.77 -0.84
CA ASN A 351 -3.96 11.90 0.19
C ASN A 351 -3.04 11.96 1.43
N PRO A 352 -3.14 13.03 2.23
CA PRO A 352 -2.30 13.22 3.41
C PRO A 352 -2.67 12.20 4.48
N GLN A 353 -1.76 11.93 5.43
CA GLN A 353 -2.07 11.05 6.57
C GLN A 353 -2.99 11.71 7.59
N ASP A 354 -3.28 13.00 7.44
CA ASP A 354 -4.14 13.79 8.30
C ASP A 354 -5.53 13.16 8.50
N ASP A 355 -5.91 12.94 9.76
CA ASP A 355 -7.20 12.36 10.13
C ASP A 355 -8.36 13.36 9.95
N ASP A 356 -8.08 14.65 9.84
CA ASP A 356 -9.11 15.67 9.66
C ASP A 356 -9.65 15.69 8.22
N ILE A 357 -8.82 15.29 7.25
CA ILE A 357 -9.20 15.15 5.84
C ILE A 357 -9.95 13.83 5.64
N ARG A 358 -11.28 13.94 5.45
CA ARG A 358 -12.18 12.79 5.33
C ARG A 358 -12.50 12.40 3.89
N LEU A 359 -12.31 13.31 2.94
CA LEU A 359 -12.49 13.01 1.52
C LEU A 359 -11.39 13.70 0.70
N SER A 360 -10.69 12.93 -0.11
CA SER A 360 -9.76 13.40 -1.14
C SER A 360 -10.18 12.86 -2.49
N ILE A 361 -10.33 13.73 -3.48
CA ILE A 361 -10.61 13.37 -4.87
C ILE A 361 -9.49 13.95 -5.73
N GLN A 362 -8.75 13.09 -6.41
CA GLN A 362 -7.78 13.46 -7.42
C GLN A 362 -8.28 13.01 -8.79
N PHE A 363 -8.07 13.83 -9.81
CA PHE A 363 -8.35 13.48 -11.20
C PHE A 363 -7.33 14.15 -12.12
N TYR A 364 -7.20 13.59 -13.33
CA TYR A 364 -6.36 14.12 -14.38
C TYR A 364 -7.23 14.83 -15.43
N TYR A 365 -6.76 15.98 -15.92
CA TYR A 365 -7.45 16.78 -16.93
C TYR A 365 -6.42 17.55 -17.74
N GLU A 366 -6.36 17.32 -19.05
CA GLU A 366 -5.50 18.09 -19.96
C GLU A 366 -6.12 19.47 -20.21
N ASP A 367 -5.38 20.55 -19.94
CA ASP A 367 -5.85 21.93 -20.17
C ASP A 367 -5.83 22.32 -21.68
N ASP A 368 -5.15 21.54 -22.54
CA ASP A 368 -4.76 21.96 -23.89
C ASP A 368 -5.68 21.48 -25.04
N GLU A 369 -6.68 20.64 -24.78
CA GLU A 369 -7.69 20.31 -25.80
C GLU A 369 -8.98 21.11 -25.58
N VAL A 370 -9.39 21.88 -26.60
CA VAL A 370 -10.75 22.41 -26.70
C VAL A 370 -11.70 21.23 -26.80
N GLN A 371 -12.13 20.75 -25.65
CA GLN A 371 -13.14 19.72 -25.54
C GLN A 371 -14.42 20.20 -26.25
N PRO A 372 -15.10 19.34 -27.03
CA PRO A 372 -16.30 19.71 -27.79
C PRO A 372 -17.46 20.22 -26.92
N ASN A 373 -17.36 20.05 -25.59
CA ASN A 373 -18.37 20.41 -24.60
C ASN A 373 -18.03 21.64 -23.73
N GLY A 374 -16.84 22.25 -23.88
CA GLY A 374 -16.46 23.48 -23.14
C GLY A 374 -16.28 23.32 -21.62
N LEU A 375 -16.15 22.10 -21.10
CA LEU A 375 -15.82 21.86 -19.69
C LEU A 375 -14.34 22.19 -19.44
N SER A 376 -14.05 22.79 -18.28
CA SER A 376 -12.69 23.01 -17.79
C SER A 376 -12.53 22.34 -16.42
N ALA A 377 -11.29 22.06 -16.00
CA ALA A 377 -11.03 21.58 -14.64
C ALA A 377 -11.62 22.52 -13.57
N THR A 378 -11.62 23.83 -13.84
CA THR A 378 -12.24 24.86 -12.98
C THR A 378 -13.75 24.67 -12.88
N ASN A 379 -14.44 24.36 -13.98
CA ASN A 379 -15.88 24.09 -13.97
C ASN A 379 -16.22 22.84 -13.16
N ILE A 380 -15.41 21.78 -13.26
CA ILE A 380 -15.62 20.55 -12.47
C ILE A 380 -15.49 20.83 -10.97
N ILE A 381 -14.46 21.57 -10.57
CA ILE A 381 -14.27 21.93 -9.15
C ILE A 381 -15.41 22.85 -8.69
N PHE A 382 -15.82 23.80 -9.52
CA PHE A 382 -16.96 24.66 -9.24
C PHE A 382 -18.26 23.88 -9.09
N ASP A 383 -18.53 22.90 -9.97
CA ASP A 383 -19.69 22.03 -9.88
C ASP A 383 -19.67 21.22 -8.58
N ILE A 384 -18.53 20.66 -8.20
CA ILE A 384 -18.34 19.98 -6.91
C ILE A 384 -18.68 20.94 -5.76
N CYS A 385 -18.15 22.17 -5.78
CA CYS A 385 -18.44 23.19 -4.78
C CYS A 385 -19.93 23.58 -4.74
N ASN A 386 -20.59 23.74 -5.89
CA ASN A 386 -22.00 24.10 -6.01
C ASN A 386 -22.94 22.99 -5.54
N ILE A 387 -22.69 21.74 -5.95
CA ILE A 387 -23.47 20.57 -5.50
C ILE A 387 -23.49 20.50 -3.97
N ILE A 388 -22.39 20.90 -3.35
CA ILE A 388 -22.21 20.92 -1.91
C ILE A 388 -22.90 22.14 -1.28
N ALA A 389 -22.71 23.35 -1.83
CA ALA A 389 -23.32 24.58 -1.33
C ALA A 389 -24.87 24.57 -1.39
N GLN A 390 -25.45 24.02 -2.46
CA GLN A 390 -26.89 24.02 -2.68
C GLN A 390 -27.67 22.99 -1.84
N ARG A 391 -27.02 21.96 -1.27
CA ARG A 391 -27.72 20.80 -0.67
C ARG A 391 -27.73 20.79 0.87
N LYS A 392 -28.11 21.92 1.49
CA LYS A 392 -28.20 22.17 2.95
C LYS A 392 -28.98 21.15 3.82
N ARG A 393 -29.63 20.08 3.32
CA ARG A 393 -30.46 19.19 4.18
C ARG A 393 -30.44 17.68 3.89
N ARG A 394 -29.82 17.15 2.83
CA ARG A 394 -30.03 15.71 2.47
C ARG A 394 -28.82 14.92 1.94
N THR A 395 -27.59 15.45 1.92
CA THR A 395 -26.39 14.74 1.42
C THR A 395 -25.33 14.50 2.50
N PHE A 396 -24.24 13.79 2.14
CA PHE A 396 -23.10 13.28 2.93
C PHE A 396 -22.36 14.42 3.65
N PHE A 397 -22.50 15.63 3.12
CA PHE A 397 -21.99 16.87 3.68
C PHE A 397 -23.12 17.50 4.51
N SER A 398 -23.01 17.45 5.83
CA SER A 398 -23.85 18.27 6.71
C SER A 398 -23.00 19.42 7.24
N GLY A 399 -23.22 20.66 6.83
CA GLY A 399 -22.42 21.78 7.35
C GLY A 399 -22.47 23.04 6.50
N GLU A 400 -22.18 24.17 7.14
CA GLU A 400 -21.86 25.42 6.45
C GLU A 400 -20.33 25.51 6.31
N PHE A 401 -19.85 25.56 5.06
CA PHE A 401 -18.43 25.77 4.77
C PHE A 401 -18.06 27.20 5.10
N LYS A 402 -17.04 27.37 5.95
CA LYS A 402 -16.58 28.69 6.36
C LYS A 402 -15.33 29.16 5.61
N TYR A 403 -14.56 28.22 5.05
CA TYR A 403 -13.29 28.51 4.40
C TYR A 403 -13.10 27.65 3.15
N ILE A 404 -12.75 28.29 2.04
CA ILE A 404 -12.28 27.64 0.81
C ILE A 404 -10.85 28.09 0.57
N ASN A 405 -9.93 27.15 0.54
CA ASN A 405 -8.52 27.40 0.21
C ASN A 405 -8.25 26.90 -1.21
N VAL A 406 -7.68 27.76 -2.05
CA VAL A 406 -7.36 27.45 -3.43
C VAL A 406 -5.85 27.62 -3.62
N GLU A 407 -5.19 26.53 -4.01
CA GLU A 407 -3.74 26.47 -4.18
C GLU A 407 -3.41 26.02 -5.61
N GLY A 408 -2.52 26.75 -6.30
CA GLY A 408 -2.19 26.48 -7.70
C GLY A 408 -1.56 27.68 -8.40
N CYS A 409 -1.57 27.68 -9.74
CA CYS A 409 -1.17 28.85 -10.54
C CYS A 409 -2.12 30.04 -10.31
N SER A 410 -1.62 31.27 -10.48
CA SER A 410 -2.40 32.50 -10.36
C SER A 410 -3.72 32.45 -11.13
N ASP A 411 -3.67 32.03 -12.39
CA ASP A 411 -4.83 32.05 -13.30
C ASP A 411 -5.91 31.05 -12.87
N PHE A 412 -5.49 29.92 -12.28
CA PHE A 412 -6.40 28.93 -11.70
C PHE A 412 -7.06 29.47 -10.42
N ILE A 413 -6.28 30.12 -9.56
CA ILE A 413 -6.79 30.74 -8.33
C ILE A 413 -7.79 31.84 -8.69
N GLU A 414 -7.46 32.73 -9.63
CA GLU A 414 -8.34 33.80 -10.09
C GLU A 414 -9.62 33.24 -10.73
N GLY A 415 -9.50 32.26 -11.62
CA GLY A 415 -10.65 31.63 -12.28
C GLY A 415 -11.60 30.94 -11.31
N LEU A 416 -11.07 30.17 -10.35
CA LEU A 416 -11.90 29.49 -9.35
C LEU A 416 -12.49 30.48 -8.34
N THR A 417 -11.73 31.52 -7.94
CA THR A 417 -12.23 32.56 -7.04
C THR A 417 -13.34 33.38 -7.70
N ALA A 418 -13.21 33.69 -9.00
CA ALA A 418 -14.25 34.36 -9.77
C ALA A 418 -15.51 33.49 -9.89
N ALA A 419 -15.36 32.19 -10.15
CA ALA A 419 -16.48 31.25 -10.18
C ALA A 419 -17.18 31.13 -8.82
N LEU A 420 -16.40 31.04 -7.73
CA LEU A 420 -16.91 30.88 -6.36
C LEU A 420 -17.48 32.17 -5.72
N ARG A 421 -17.34 33.34 -6.36
CA ARG A 421 -18.05 34.54 -5.92
C ARG A 421 -19.55 34.33 -6.15
N ILE A 422 -20.19 33.85 -5.10
CA ILE A 422 -21.64 33.84 -4.88
C ILE A 422 -22.16 35.22 -5.27
N GLU A 423 -23.03 35.29 -6.29
CA GLU A 423 -23.90 36.45 -6.45
C GLU A 423 -24.80 36.53 -5.21
N GLY A 424 -24.53 37.52 -4.34
CA GLY A 424 -25.35 37.92 -3.20
C GLY A 424 -24.64 37.86 -1.86
#